data_AF-A0A3D2SU69-F1
#
_entry.id   AF-A0A3D2SU69-F1
#
_cell.length_a   1.000
_cell.length_b   1.000
_cell.length_c   1.000
_cell.angle_alpha   90.00
_cell.angle_beta   90.00
_cell.angle_gamma   90.00
#
_symmetry.space_group_name_H-M   'P 1'
#
loop_
_entity.id
_entity.type
_entity.pdbx_description
1 polymer ?
#
loop_
_entity_poly.entity_id
_entity_poly.type
_entity_poly.pdbx_seq_one_letter_code
_entity_poly.pdbx_strand_id
1 'polypeptide(L)'
;NSIEQEIPAQKSQLDALSASLVQKGLAIKTGEDDVHLIVRGQKNLLGNITAMEDLERVRKIFDALEEKESMMRILQTTQSAQGVQIFIGTENQAFSHEGLSMIVSPYKNADEKVVGAIGVIGPTRLNYGRLIPIVDYTAEVMAKLIG
;
A
#
# COMPACT_ATOMS: atom_id res chain seq x y z
N ASN A 1 -32.22 -4.95 -24.37
CA ASN A 1 -30.75 -5.13 -24.53
C ASN A 1 -30.01 -3.80 -24.52
N SER A 2 -30.05 -3.07 -23.40
CA SER A 2 -29.32 -1.79 -23.23
C SER A 2 -28.22 -1.89 -22.15
N ILE A 3 -28.34 -2.86 -21.24
CA ILE A 3 -27.41 -3.07 -20.11
C ILE A 3 -26.09 -3.71 -20.57
N GLU A 4 -26.11 -4.58 -21.58
CA GLU A 4 -24.90 -5.24 -22.09
C GLU A 4 -23.96 -4.30 -22.86
N GLN A 5 -24.45 -3.14 -23.32
CA GLN A 5 -23.62 -2.14 -24.00
C GLN A 5 -23.05 -1.06 -23.06
N GLU A 6 -23.64 -0.86 -21.88
CA GLU A 6 -23.15 0.12 -20.88
C GLU A 6 -21.91 -0.37 -20.12
N ILE A 7 -21.83 -1.66 -19.82
CA ILE A 7 -20.70 -2.29 -19.10
C ILE A 7 -19.36 -2.10 -19.84
N PRO A 8 -19.23 -2.39 -21.16
CA PRO A 8 -17.96 -2.17 -21.86
C PRO A 8 -17.58 -0.68 -21.97
N ALA A 9 -18.56 0.22 -22.07
CA ALA A 9 -18.31 1.66 -22.14
C ALA A 9 -17.77 2.21 -20.81
N GLN A 10 -18.33 1.79 -19.68
CA GLN A 10 -17.84 2.17 -18.35
C GLN A 10 -16.45 1.61 -18.06
N LYS A 11 -16.17 0.37 -18.49
CA LYS A 11 -14.86 -0.27 -18.33
C LYS A 11 -13.76 0.46 -19.10
N SER A 12 -14.06 0.90 -20.32
CA SER A 12 -13.16 1.72 -21.14
C SER A 12 -12.81 3.07 -20.50
N GLN A 13 -13.79 3.74 -19.88
CA GLN A 13 -13.55 4.99 -19.16
C GLN A 13 -12.70 4.79 -17.91
N LEU A 14 -12.93 3.70 -17.17
CA LEU A 14 -12.15 3.34 -15.99
C LEU A 14 -10.69 2.99 -16.34
N ASP A 15 -10.48 2.31 -17.47
CA ASP A 15 -9.16 1.97 -18.01
C ASP A 15 -8.39 3.23 -18.44
N ALA A 16 -9.06 4.17 -19.11
CA ALA A 16 -8.47 5.44 -19.50
C ALA A 16 -8.06 6.30 -18.30
N LEU A 17 -8.91 6.33 -17.26
CA LEU A 17 -8.61 7.05 -16.02
C LEU A 17 -7.45 6.39 -15.26
N SER A 18 -7.44 5.06 -15.17
CA SER A 18 -6.36 4.29 -14.55
C SER A 18 -5.03 4.50 -15.27
N ALA A 19 -5.03 4.50 -16.61
CA ALA A 19 -3.85 4.79 -17.42
C ALA A 19 -3.33 6.22 -17.19
N SER A 20 -4.23 7.20 -17.08
CA SER A 20 -3.85 8.59 -16.79
C SER A 20 -3.22 8.75 -15.39
N LEU A 21 -3.73 8.02 -14.40
CA LEU A 21 -3.17 8.03 -13.05
C LEU A 21 -1.78 7.38 -13.00
N VAL A 22 -1.57 6.32 -13.78
CA VAL A 22 -0.25 5.66 -13.91
C VAL A 22 0.76 6.57 -14.59
N GLN A 23 0.36 7.23 -15.69
CA GLN A 23 1.24 8.15 -16.41
C GLN A 23 1.65 9.38 -15.56
N LYS A 24 0.80 9.79 -14.61
CA LYS A 24 1.10 10.87 -13.66
C LYS A 24 1.91 10.40 -12.45
N GLY A 25 2.34 9.13 -12.40
CA GLY A 25 3.05 8.55 -11.25
C GLY A 25 2.18 8.43 -9.99
N LEU A 26 0.86 8.62 -10.12
CA LEU A 26 -0.11 8.51 -9.04
C LEU A 26 -0.66 7.08 -8.89
N ALA A 27 -0.28 6.14 -9.74
CA ALA A 27 -0.67 4.74 -9.61
C ALA A 27 0.39 3.84 -10.28
N ILE A 28 0.53 2.61 -9.81
CA ILE A 28 1.34 1.57 -10.47
C ILE A 28 0.34 0.49 -10.89
N LYS A 29 0.26 0.21 -12.20
CA LYS A 29 -0.63 -0.85 -12.71
C LYS A 29 0.04 -2.20 -12.42
N THR A 30 -0.48 -2.92 -11.44
CA THR A 30 -0.15 -4.33 -11.22
C THR A 30 -0.97 -5.19 -12.20
N GLY A 31 -0.36 -6.24 -12.79
CA GLY A 31 -0.98 -7.13 -13.79
C GLY A 31 -2.25 -7.87 -13.32
N GLU A 32 -2.73 -8.83 -14.13
CA GLU A 32 -4.03 -9.55 -14.01
C GLU A 32 -4.32 -10.29 -12.68
N ASP A 33 -3.47 -10.18 -11.66
CA ASP A 33 -3.79 -10.64 -10.31
C ASP A 33 -4.65 -9.57 -9.61
N ASP A 34 -5.77 -9.97 -9.01
CA ASP A 34 -6.77 -9.14 -8.29
C ASP A 34 -6.24 -8.29 -7.10
N VAL A 35 -4.92 -8.14 -6.96
CA VAL A 35 -4.28 -7.36 -5.90
C VAL A 35 -3.77 -6.02 -6.44
N HIS A 36 -4.49 -4.96 -6.08
CA HIS A 36 -4.12 -3.59 -6.39
C HIS A 36 -3.40 -2.95 -5.20
N LEU A 37 -2.15 -2.50 -5.42
CA LEU A 37 -1.38 -1.75 -4.43
C LEU A 37 -1.45 -0.26 -4.71
N ILE A 38 -1.94 0.52 -3.74
CA ILE A 38 -2.00 1.98 -3.82
C ILE A 38 -1.05 2.58 -2.78
N VAL A 39 0.01 3.24 -3.26
CA VAL A 39 0.96 3.97 -2.39
C VAL A 39 0.66 5.47 -2.47
N ARG A 40 0.55 6.13 -1.31
CA ARG A 40 0.28 7.57 -1.18
C ARG A 40 1.17 8.17 -0.09
N GLY A 41 1.37 9.49 -0.16
CA GLY A 41 2.16 10.21 0.86
C GLY A 41 3.68 10.22 0.60
N GLN A 42 4.12 9.82 -0.60
CA GLN A 42 5.53 9.85 -1.03
C GLN A 42 6.19 11.21 -0.81
N LYS A 43 5.45 12.32 -0.98
CA LYS A 43 5.93 13.68 -0.69
C LYS A 43 6.39 13.88 0.76
N ASN A 44 5.85 13.12 1.71
CA ASN A 44 6.23 13.22 3.13
C ASN A 44 7.65 12.69 3.37
N LEU A 45 8.17 11.85 2.47
CA LEU A 45 9.57 11.40 2.48
C LEU A 45 10.52 12.51 2.03
N LEU A 46 10.01 13.52 1.30
CA LEU A 46 10.80 14.65 0.78
C LEU A 46 10.86 15.85 1.74
N GLY A 47 10.04 15.88 2.79
CA GLY A 47 9.81 17.08 3.60
C GLY A 47 11.03 17.59 4.38
N ASN A 48 12.02 16.73 4.66
CA ASN A 48 13.21 17.04 5.46
C ASN A 48 14.51 16.66 4.76
N ILE A 49 14.58 16.72 3.42
CA ILE A 49 15.82 16.44 2.69
C ILE A 49 16.74 17.66 2.81
N THR A 50 17.84 17.52 3.53
CA THR A 50 18.84 18.59 3.69
C THR A 50 20.23 18.18 3.19
N ALA A 51 20.48 16.89 3.03
CA ALA A 51 21.74 16.32 2.54
C ALA A 51 21.56 15.43 1.31
N MET A 52 22.61 15.23 0.51
CA MET A 52 22.61 14.26 -0.60
C MET A 52 22.34 12.83 -0.11
N GLU A 53 22.74 12.51 1.11
CA GLU A 53 22.50 11.22 1.76
C GLU A 53 21.00 10.96 2.00
N ASP A 54 20.21 12.01 2.28
CA ASP A 54 18.76 11.93 2.42
C ASP A 54 18.11 11.63 1.06
N LEU A 55 18.65 12.19 -0.03
CA LEU A 55 18.14 11.96 -1.37
C LEU A 55 18.44 10.53 -1.85
N GLU A 56 19.63 10.00 -1.58
CA GLU A 56 19.95 8.60 -1.85
C GLU A 56 19.05 7.65 -1.06
N ARG A 57 18.83 7.94 0.23
CA ARG A 57 17.89 7.17 1.06
C ARG A 57 16.49 7.19 0.45
N VAL A 58 15.99 8.36 0.07
CA VAL A 58 14.66 8.47 -0.54
C VAL A 58 14.56 7.69 -1.85
N ARG A 59 15.57 7.76 -2.72
CA ARG A 59 15.63 6.98 -3.96
C ARG A 59 15.51 5.48 -3.67
N LYS A 60 16.26 4.97 -2.70
CA LYS A 60 16.20 3.56 -2.32
C LYS A 60 14.86 3.15 -1.71
N ILE A 61 14.21 4.06 -0.97
CA ILE A 61 12.83 3.83 -0.50
C ILE A 61 11.88 3.68 -1.69
N PHE A 62 12.02 4.52 -2.72
CA PHE A 62 11.23 4.39 -3.95
C PHE A 62 11.51 3.07 -4.68
N ASP A 63 12.78 2.70 -4.85
CA ASP A 63 13.17 1.44 -5.48
C ASP A 63 12.56 0.23 -4.74
N ALA A 64 12.58 0.23 -3.40
CA ALA A 64 11.95 -0.82 -2.58
C ALA A 64 10.42 -0.85 -2.70
N LEU A 65 9.77 0.31 -2.86
CA LEU A 65 8.31 0.40 -3.07
C LEU A 65 7.87 -0.06 -4.46
N GLU A 66 8.75 0.03 -5.46
CA GLU A 66 8.49 -0.46 -6.82
C GLU A 66 8.62 -1.99 -6.92
N GLU A 67 9.26 -2.65 -5.94
CA GLU A 67 9.42 -4.10 -5.92
C GLU A 67 8.10 -4.83 -5.55
N LYS A 68 7.27 -5.08 -6.57
CA LYS A 68 5.95 -5.74 -6.47
C LYS A 68 6.00 -7.01 -5.63
N GLU A 69 6.98 -7.89 -5.86
CA GLU A 69 7.04 -9.19 -5.18
C GLU A 69 7.21 -9.05 -3.67
N SER A 70 8.06 -8.12 -3.22
CA SER A 70 8.28 -7.88 -1.81
C SER A 70 7.05 -7.31 -1.13
N MET A 71 6.31 -6.42 -1.80
CA MET A 71 5.00 -5.93 -1.32
C MET A 71 3.94 -7.03 -1.24
N MET A 72 3.87 -7.87 -2.28
CA MET A 72 2.92 -8.98 -2.33
C MET A 72 3.15 -9.99 -1.22
N ARG A 73 4.41 -10.34 -0.94
CA ARG A 73 4.76 -11.23 0.18
C ARG A 73 4.24 -10.68 1.51
N ILE A 74 4.40 -9.39 1.77
CA ILE A 74 3.90 -8.81 3.02
C ILE A 74 2.37 -8.78 3.08
N LEU A 75 1.70 -8.47 1.97
CA LEU A 75 0.24 -8.51 1.91
C LEU A 75 -0.29 -9.93 2.14
N GLN A 76 0.37 -10.96 1.60
CA GLN A 76 0.02 -12.36 1.85
C GLN A 76 0.18 -12.75 3.32
N THR A 77 1.30 -12.38 3.96
CA THR A 77 1.49 -12.62 5.39
C THR A 77 0.46 -11.89 6.26
N THR A 78 0.02 -10.71 5.82
CA THR A 78 -0.99 -9.92 6.55
C THR A 78 -2.39 -10.52 6.44
N GLN A 79 -2.72 -11.21 5.34
CA GLN A 79 -4.05 -11.83 5.16
C GLN A 79 -4.37 -12.93 6.18
N SER A 80 -3.36 -13.64 6.69
CA SER A 80 -3.54 -14.68 7.71
C SER A 80 -3.41 -14.15 9.14
N ALA A 81 -3.04 -12.88 9.30
CA ALA A 81 -2.81 -12.29 10.62
C ALA A 81 -4.11 -11.84 11.29
N GLN A 82 -4.13 -11.93 12.62
CA GLN A 82 -5.17 -11.31 13.44
C GLN A 82 -4.65 -9.96 13.96
N GLY A 83 -5.19 -8.87 13.40
CA GLY A 83 -4.88 -7.50 13.82
C GLY A 83 -3.58 -6.92 13.24
N VAL A 84 -3.09 -5.86 13.88
CA VAL A 84 -1.94 -5.08 13.40
C VAL A 84 -0.66 -5.91 13.38
N GLN A 85 0.05 -5.88 12.26
CA GLN A 85 1.36 -6.46 12.05
C GLN A 85 2.42 -5.36 11.90
N ILE A 86 3.60 -5.59 12.47
CA ILE A 86 4.73 -4.66 12.39
C ILE A 86 5.90 -5.40 11.77
N PHE A 87 6.33 -4.93 10.60
CA PHE A 87 7.48 -5.45 9.87
C PHE A 87 8.65 -4.47 10.04
N ILE A 88 9.68 -4.87 10.77
CA ILE A 88 10.87 -4.04 11.01
C ILE A 88 11.97 -4.51 10.07
N GLY A 89 12.50 -3.61 9.22
CA GLY A 89 13.60 -3.90 8.29
C GLY A 89 13.33 -5.15 7.47
N THR A 90 12.15 -5.21 6.86
CA THR A 90 11.33 -6.43 6.66
C THR A 90 12.13 -7.67 6.29
N GLU A 91 11.65 -8.85 6.68
CA GLU A 91 12.18 -10.21 6.42
C GLU A 91 12.38 -10.61 4.93
N ASN A 92 12.38 -9.61 4.01
CA ASN A 92 12.75 -9.64 2.60
C ASN A 92 13.98 -8.74 2.32
N GLN A 93 14.77 -9.07 1.30
CA GLN A 93 16.03 -8.37 0.96
C GLN A 93 15.84 -6.87 0.65
N ALA A 94 14.67 -6.46 0.16
CA ALA A 94 14.38 -5.09 -0.30
C ALA A 94 14.33 -4.01 0.79
N PHE A 95 13.85 -4.31 2.00
CA PHE A 95 13.66 -3.29 3.07
C PHE A 95 14.66 -3.40 4.21
N SER A 96 15.32 -4.54 4.33
CA SER A 96 16.26 -4.85 5.41
C SER A 96 17.50 -3.96 5.39
N HIS A 97 17.98 -3.61 4.20
CA HIS A 97 19.19 -2.78 4.03
C HIS A 97 18.88 -1.28 4.05
N GLU A 98 17.60 -0.90 3.94
CA GLU A 98 17.17 0.49 3.74
C GLU A 98 16.69 1.20 5.02
N GLY A 99 16.67 0.47 6.15
CA GLY A 99 16.23 1.03 7.43
C GLY A 99 14.77 1.49 7.40
N LEU A 100 13.93 0.72 6.71
CA LEU A 100 12.49 0.92 6.63
C LEU A 100 11.74 -0.01 7.58
N SER A 101 10.51 0.35 7.90
CA SER A 101 9.55 -0.45 8.66
C SER A 101 8.15 -0.19 8.15
N MET A 102 7.28 -1.18 8.32
CA MET A 102 5.89 -1.11 7.92
C MET A 102 4.96 -1.54 9.05
N ILE A 103 3.90 -0.78 9.27
CA ILE A 103 2.80 -1.13 10.17
C ILE A 103 1.59 -1.37 9.28
N VAL A 104 0.94 -2.52 9.37
CA VAL A 104 -0.18 -2.86 8.48
C VAL A 104 -1.27 -3.59 9.26
N SER A 105 -2.53 -3.34 8.93
CA SER A 105 -3.69 -4.02 9.52
C SER A 105 -4.63 -4.52 8.42
N PRO A 106 -5.03 -5.80 8.44
CA PRO A 106 -6.01 -6.32 7.50
C PRO A 106 -7.41 -5.78 7.83
N TYR A 107 -8.25 -5.61 6.80
CA TYR A 107 -9.67 -5.33 6.98
C TYR A 107 -10.52 -6.40 6.29
N LYS A 108 -11.66 -6.69 6.91
CA LYS A 108 -12.57 -7.77 6.51
C LYS A 108 -13.90 -7.20 6.05
N ASN A 109 -14.59 -7.95 5.18
CA ASN A 109 -15.97 -7.66 4.82
C ASN A 109 -16.94 -8.27 5.86
N ALA A 110 -18.25 -8.11 5.63
CA ALA A 110 -19.30 -8.65 6.49
C ALA A 110 -19.25 -10.18 6.66
N ASP A 111 -18.66 -10.90 5.72
CA ASP A 111 -18.48 -12.36 5.76
C ASP A 111 -17.20 -12.81 6.51
N GLU A 112 -16.57 -11.91 7.26
CA GLU A 112 -15.29 -12.14 7.96
C GLU A 112 -14.11 -12.49 7.03
N LYS A 113 -14.25 -12.29 5.72
CA LYS A 113 -13.19 -12.52 4.74
C LYS A 113 -12.28 -11.30 4.66
N VAL A 114 -10.97 -11.51 4.75
CA VAL A 114 -9.99 -10.45 4.48
C VAL A 114 -10.08 -10.05 3.01
N VAL A 115 -10.40 -8.79 2.77
CA VAL A 115 -10.57 -8.22 1.41
C VAL A 115 -9.48 -7.21 1.08
N GLY A 116 -8.63 -6.87 2.05
CA GLY A 116 -7.44 -6.05 1.83
C GLY A 116 -6.73 -5.70 3.14
N ALA A 117 -5.75 -4.81 3.05
CA ALA A 117 -5.00 -4.32 4.20
C ALA A 117 -4.62 -2.85 4.01
N ILE A 118 -4.48 -2.14 5.13
CA ILE A 118 -3.99 -0.75 5.15
C ILE A 118 -2.78 -0.63 6.04
N GLY A 119 -1.80 0.19 5.64
CA GLY A 119 -0.58 0.33 6.40
C GLY A 119 0.17 1.64 6.16
N VAL A 120 1.18 1.86 6.99
CA VAL A 120 2.10 2.99 6.94
C VAL A 120 3.52 2.46 6.83
N ILE A 121 4.28 3.03 5.90
CA ILE A 121 5.70 2.75 5.69
C ILE A 121 6.51 3.95 6.16
N GLY A 122 7.63 3.71 6.83
CA GLY A 122 8.56 4.76 7.20
C GLY A 122 9.88 4.22 7.75
N PRO A 123 10.78 5.10 8.23
CA PRO A 123 12.08 4.67 8.76
C PRO A 123 11.93 3.81 10.02
N THR A 124 12.94 3.01 10.38
CA THR A 124 12.90 2.06 11.51
C THR A 124 12.47 2.66 12.86
N ARG A 125 12.63 3.97 13.06
CA ARG A 125 12.19 4.68 14.28
C ARG A 125 10.88 5.43 14.03
N LEU A 126 9.78 4.68 13.96
CA LEU A 126 8.43 5.25 13.95
C LEU A 126 7.91 5.49 15.38
N ASN A 127 6.97 6.43 15.52
CA ASN A 127 6.19 6.56 16.75
C ASN A 127 5.09 5.48 16.75
N TYR A 128 5.45 4.26 17.12
CA TYR A 128 4.55 3.10 17.13
C TYR A 128 3.32 3.33 18.03
N GLY A 129 3.50 3.98 19.19
CA GLY A 129 2.39 4.30 20.10
C GLY A 129 1.32 5.19 19.46
N ARG A 130 1.69 6.05 18.52
CA ARG A 130 0.75 6.86 17.75
C ARG A 130 0.23 6.16 16.51
N LEU A 131 1.08 5.43 15.78
CA LEU A 131 0.71 4.90 14.47
C LEU A 131 -0.11 3.62 14.53
N ILE A 132 0.15 2.73 15.51
CA ILE A 132 -0.61 1.48 15.65
C ILE A 132 -2.11 1.76 15.80
N PRO A 133 -2.57 2.63 16.73
CA PRO A 133 -4.00 2.91 16.87
C PRO A 133 -4.62 3.56 15.63
N ILE A 134 -3.87 4.41 14.93
CA ILE A 134 -4.35 5.07 13.71
C ILE A 134 -4.57 4.06 12.60
N VAL A 135 -3.61 3.17 12.36
CA VAL A 135 -3.71 2.14 11.31
C VAL A 135 -4.84 1.17 11.62
N ASP A 136 -4.94 0.72 12.87
CA ASP A 136 -5.98 -0.20 13.32
C ASP A 136 -7.39 0.38 13.14
N TYR A 137 -7.61 1.58 13.67
CA TYR A 137 -8.88 2.27 13.52
C TYR A 137 -9.23 2.54 12.05
N THR A 138 -8.24 2.86 11.22
CA THR A 138 -8.50 3.08 9.79
C THR A 138 -8.92 1.77 9.11
N ALA A 139 -8.35 0.62 9.49
CA ALA A 139 -8.78 -0.68 9.00
C ALA A 139 -10.22 -1.01 9.43
N GLU A 140 -10.61 -0.68 10.66
CA GLU A 140 -12.00 -0.82 11.13
C GLU A 140 -12.98 0.06 10.32
N VAL A 141 -12.59 1.29 10.01
CA VAL A 141 -13.40 2.18 9.17
C VAL A 141 -13.53 1.62 7.76
N MET A 142 -12.45 1.11 7.18
CA MET A 142 -12.48 0.46 5.85
C MET A 142 -13.40 -0.76 5.85
N ALA A 143 -13.36 -1.58 6.91
CA ALA A 143 -14.26 -2.73 7.07
C ALA A 143 -15.73 -2.30 7.07
N LYS A 144 -16.08 -1.19 7.74
CA LYS A 144 -17.45 -0.65 7.78
C LYS A 144 -17.92 -0.03 6.46
N LEU A 145 -17.01 0.43 5.60
CA LEU A 145 -17.34 1.02 4.30
C LEU A 145 -17.52 -0.03 3.20
N ILE A 146 -16.86 -1.18 3.35
CA ILE A 146 -16.87 -2.28 2.39
C ILE A 146 -17.87 -3.38 2.79
N GLY A 147 -18.20 -3.48 4.08
CA GLY A 147 -19.20 -4.38 4.65
C GLY A 147 -20.63 -3.90 4.49
#